data_AF-A0A507E6Q3-F1
#
_entry.id   AF-A0A507E6Q3-F1
#
_cell.length_a   1.000
_cell.length_b   1.000
_cell.length_c   1.000
_cell.angle_alpha   90.00
_cell.angle_beta   90.00
_cell.angle_gamma   90.00
#
_symmetry.space_group_name_H-M   'P 1'
#
loop_
_entity.id
_entity.type
_entity.pdbx_description
1 polymer ?
#
loop_
_entity_poly.entity_id
_entity_poly.type
_entity_poly.pdbx_seq_one_letter_code
_entity_poly.pdbx_strand_id
1 'polypeptide(L)'
;MNVLSILKSEYPGFIHKVLTSLSSKGITVSSSNAIDHICYRTSTLADYDLRKAELAAAGTLLVENLIGGRNIAVYKLYPEHALTCTENISVNKNGAGETVRTIDVIELPSPKAGRAYPAGVEHVEIVLPKSEMTLEEFAAKHSSVEWNWSGIKKTINRDLRVDFRDGGVEDGGFAVKFHEQTLEEHLVDHQFGVPCTDSLCPGYWLFGSLRILRSPDMSAQYSAALLLIGVPRQVPLKNNTRSGPWYTTAPQPPLPGFGWAPPSN
;
A
#
# COMPACT_ATOMS: atom_id res chain seq x y z
N MET A 1 -16.25 -14.75 0.72
CA MET A 1 -15.63 -14.05 1.87
C MET A 1 -15.05 -12.73 1.34
N ASN A 2 -15.14 -11.64 2.09
CA ASN A 2 -14.50 -10.38 1.67
C ASN A 2 -12.99 -10.43 1.97
N VAL A 3 -12.20 -9.59 1.30
CA VAL A 3 -10.74 -9.59 1.39
C VAL A 3 -10.24 -9.32 2.79
N LEU A 4 -10.90 -8.45 3.55
CA LEU A 4 -10.49 -8.13 4.91
C LEU A 4 -10.65 -9.32 5.84
N SER A 5 -11.73 -10.08 5.72
CA SER A 5 -11.94 -11.33 6.46
C SER A 5 -10.90 -12.39 6.09
N ILE A 6 -10.55 -12.51 4.81
CA ILE A 6 -9.50 -13.42 4.35
C ILE A 6 -8.17 -13.01 4.99
N LEU A 7 -7.76 -11.75 4.82
CA LEU A 7 -6.53 -11.20 5.39
C LEU A 7 -6.47 -11.38 6.91
N LYS A 8 -7.53 -11.05 7.65
CA LYS A 8 -7.56 -11.23 9.11
C LYS A 8 -7.42 -12.69 9.53
N SER A 9 -7.94 -13.63 8.74
CA SER A 9 -7.83 -15.06 9.03
C SER A 9 -6.46 -15.65 8.67
N GLU A 10 -5.86 -15.21 7.56
CA GLU A 10 -4.59 -15.75 7.04
C GLU A 10 -3.36 -15.06 7.63
N TYR A 11 -3.48 -13.77 8.00
CA TYR A 11 -2.37 -12.92 8.41
C TYR A 11 -1.52 -13.52 9.55
N PRO A 12 -2.09 -13.98 10.68
CA PRO A 12 -1.26 -14.51 11.76
C PRO A 12 -0.42 -15.72 11.32
N GLY A 13 -1.03 -16.67 10.60
CA GLY A 13 -0.33 -17.85 10.10
C GLY A 13 0.73 -17.52 9.05
N PHE A 14 0.44 -16.55 8.17
CA PHE A 14 1.39 -16.10 7.15
C PHE A 14 2.60 -15.38 7.76
N ILE A 15 2.40 -14.47 8.73
CA ILE A 15 3.51 -13.79 9.40
C ILE A 15 4.36 -14.77 10.19
N HIS A 16 3.74 -15.71 10.90
CA HIS A 16 4.49 -16.77 11.57
C HIS A 16 5.38 -17.54 10.58
N LYS A 17 4.81 -17.98 9.44
CA LYS A 17 5.56 -18.66 8.37
C LYS A 17 6.71 -17.80 7.86
N VAL A 18 6.49 -16.50 7.61
CA VAL A 18 7.52 -15.56 7.17
C VAL A 18 8.68 -15.48 8.17
N LEU A 19 8.37 -15.25 9.45
CA LEU A 19 9.39 -15.03 10.48
C LEU A 19 10.19 -16.32 10.75
N THR A 20 9.53 -17.47 10.82
CA THR A 20 10.21 -18.76 10.96
C THR A 20 11.12 -19.08 9.77
N SER A 21 10.68 -18.77 8.54
CA SER A 21 11.47 -19.03 7.34
C SER A 21 12.66 -18.07 7.21
N LEU A 22 12.51 -16.81 7.61
CA LEU A 22 13.65 -15.88 7.72
C LEU A 22 14.64 -16.37 8.78
N SER A 23 14.13 -16.78 9.95
CA SER A 23 14.96 -17.28 11.05
C SER A 23 15.75 -18.53 10.65
N SER A 24 15.16 -19.47 9.88
CA SER A 24 15.86 -20.66 9.38
C SER A 24 17.01 -20.32 8.41
N LYS A 25 16.93 -19.16 7.75
CA LYS A 25 18.00 -18.58 6.92
C LYS A 25 18.97 -17.69 7.72
N GLY A 26 18.85 -17.62 9.03
CA GLY A 26 19.70 -16.80 9.91
C GLY A 26 19.39 -15.31 9.86
N ILE A 27 18.21 -14.93 9.34
CA ILE A 27 17.71 -13.55 9.35
C ILE A 27 16.78 -13.36 10.54
N THR A 28 17.15 -12.47 11.45
CA THR A 28 16.31 -12.11 12.60
C THR A 28 15.64 -10.77 12.32
N VAL A 29 14.30 -10.77 12.25
CA VAL A 29 13.49 -9.55 12.17
C VAL A 29 13.14 -9.14 13.60
N SER A 30 13.73 -8.05 14.07
CA SER A 30 13.51 -7.57 15.44
C SER A 30 12.11 -6.95 15.59
N SER A 31 11.71 -6.64 16.82
CA SER A 31 10.50 -5.86 17.08
C SER A 31 10.58 -4.42 16.56
N SER A 32 11.79 -3.88 16.29
CA SER A 32 11.97 -2.54 15.72
C SER A 32 11.80 -2.51 14.20
N ASN A 33 11.92 -3.64 13.50
CA ASN A 33 11.63 -3.71 12.08
C ASN A 33 10.10 -3.73 11.85
N ALA A 34 9.60 -2.70 11.18
CA ALA A 34 8.20 -2.65 10.77
C ALA A 34 7.97 -3.59 9.58
N ILE A 35 6.89 -4.38 9.64
CA ILE A 35 6.35 -5.01 8.43
C ILE A 35 5.47 -3.94 7.80
N ASP A 36 5.91 -3.41 6.66
CA ASP A 36 5.33 -2.23 6.05
C ASP A 36 3.95 -2.52 5.47
N HIS A 37 3.91 -3.48 4.55
CA HIS A 37 2.69 -3.86 3.87
C HIS A 37 2.67 -5.34 3.50
N ILE A 38 1.45 -5.82 3.23
CA ILE A 38 1.18 -7.17 2.76
C ILE A 38 0.52 -7.10 1.38
N CYS A 39 0.94 -7.99 0.48
CA CYS A 39 0.36 -8.09 -0.85
C CYS A 39 -0.69 -9.20 -0.92
N TYR A 40 -1.89 -8.83 -1.36
CA TYR A 40 -2.93 -9.76 -1.77
C TYR A 40 -3.01 -9.83 -3.29
N ARG A 41 -2.79 -11.01 -3.87
CA ARG A 41 -2.92 -11.25 -5.32
C ARG A 41 -4.37 -11.51 -5.70
N THR A 42 -4.71 -11.08 -6.90
CA THR A 42 -5.98 -11.42 -7.56
C THR A 42 -5.70 -12.18 -8.85
N SER A 43 -6.57 -13.13 -9.18
CA SER A 43 -6.42 -13.99 -10.36
C SER A 43 -7.17 -13.48 -11.59
N THR A 44 -8.17 -12.62 -11.41
CA THR A 44 -8.97 -12.01 -12.48
C THR A 44 -9.17 -10.52 -12.25
N LEU A 45 -9.45 -9.75 -13.31
CA LEU A 45 -9.77 -8.32 -13.19
C LEU A 45 -11.08 -8.10 -12.41
N ALA A 46 -12.06 -8.99 -12.56
CA ALA A 46 -13.30 -8.91 -11.79
C ALA A 46 -13.05 -9.09 -10.28
N ASP A 47 -12.16 -10.02 -9.89
CA ASP A 47 -11.75 -10.17 -8.50
C ASP A 47 -10.97 -8.94 -8.02
N TYR A 48 -10.06 -8.39 -8.84
CA TYR A 48 -9.37 -7.13 -8.55
C TYR A 48 -10.32 -5.98 -8.22
N ASP A 49 -11.31 -5.71 -9.08
CA ASP A 49 -12.27 -4.64 -8.88
C ASP A 49 -13.15 -4.87 -7.64
N LEU A 50 -13.53 -6.13 -7.39
CA LEU A 50 -14.25 -6.51 -6.17
C LEU A 50 -13.42 -6.22 -4.92
N ARG A 51 -12.16 -6.67 -4.87
CA ARG A 51 -11.29 -6.44 -3.71
C ARG A 51 -10.99 -4.97 -3.48
N LYS A 52 -10.86 -4.17 -4.54
CA LYS A 52 -10.73 -2.71 -4.43
C LYS A 52 -11.93 -2.09 -3.71
N ALA A 53 -13.14 -2.46 -4.10
CA ALA A 53 -14.35 -1.93 -3.47
C ALA A 53 -14.42 -2.31 -1.98
N GLU A 54 -14.02 -3.55 -1.64
CA GLU A 54 -13.96 -4.02 -0.26
C GLU A 54 -12.91 -3.27 0.57
N LEU A 55 -11.70 -3.03 0.03
CA LEU A 55 -10.65 -2.27 0.73
C LEU A 55 -11.00 -0.79 0.85
N ALA A 56 -11.65 -0.19 -0.16
CA ALA A 56 -12.10 1.19 -0.12
C ALA A 56 -13.17 1.45 0.96
N ALA A 57 -13.92 0.41 1.36
CA ALA A 57 -14.86 0.50 2.47
C ALA A 57 -14.19 0.41 3.85
N ALA A 58 -12.93 -0.06 3.91
CA ALA A 58 -12.19 -0.35 5.13
C ALA A 58 -10.93 0.51 5.31
N GLY A 59 -10.71 1.48 4.41
CA GLY A 59 -9.50 2.28 4.40
C GLY A 59 -9.48 3.33 3.30
N THR A 60 -8.34 4.01 3.18
CA THR A 60 -8.09 5.06 2.21
C THR A 60 -7.18 4.52 1.10
N LEU A 61 -7.55 4.75 -0.16
CA LEU A 61 -6.64 4.52 -1.29
C LEU A 61 -5.49 5.53 -1.21
N LEU A 62 -4.26 5.04 -1.06
CA LEU A 62 -3.07 5.89 -1.08
C LEU A 62 -2.64 6.19 -2.52
N VAL A 63 -2.61 5.15 -3.37
CA VAL A 63 -2.24 5.28 -4.78
C VAL A 63 -2.79 4.10 -5.60
N GLU A 64 -3.00 4.33 -6.89
CA GLU A 64 -3.17 3.28 -7.90
C GLU A 64 -2.35 3.63 -9.13
N ASN A 65 -1.31 2.84 -9.44
CA ASN A 65 -0.39 3.11 -10.53
C ASN A 65 -0.28 1.93 -11.50
N LEU A 66 -0.02 2.25 -12.78
CA LEU A 66 0.31 1.27 -13.81
C LEU A 66 1.80 0.86 -13.68
N ILE A 67 2.06 -0.31 -13.10
CA ILE A 67 3.41 -0.81 -12.83
C ILE A 67 3.61 -2.13 -13.57
N GLY A 68 4.55 -2.15 -14.52
CA GLY A 68 4.87 -3.36 -15.29
C GLY A 68 3.70 -3.89 -16.12
N GLY A 69 2.88 -2.98 -16.66
CA GLY A 69 1.75 -3.30 -17.54
C GLY A 69 0.45 -3.70 -16.83
N ARG A 70 0.33 -3.41 -15.52
CA ARG A 70 -0.87 -3.71 -14.73
C ARG A 70 -1.07 -2.69 -13.62
N ASN A 71 -2.31 -2.51 -13.17
CA ASN A 71 -2.61 -1.64 -12.04
C ASN A 71 -2.19 -2.29 -10.72
N ILE A 72 -1.61 -1.50 -9.84
CA ILE A 72 -1.34 -1.86 -8.46
C ILE A 72 -1.93 -0.77 -7.58
N ALA A 73 -2.92 -1.13 -6.77
CA ALA A 73 -3.56 -0.24 -5.81
C ALA A 73 -2.97 -0.49 -4.41
N VAL A 74 -2.85 0.56 -3.62
CA VAL A 74 -2.32 0.51 -2.25
C VAL A 74 -3.34 1.20 -1.34
N TYR A 75 -3.77 0.49 -0.30
CA TYR A 75 -4.74 1.00 0.66
C TYR A 75 -4.12 1.06 2.06
N LYS A 76 -4.41 2.14 2.79
CA LYS A 76 -4.19 2.26 4.22
C LYS A 76 -5.50 1.97 4.94
N LEU A 77 -5.56 0.88 5.68
CA LEU A 77 -6.71 0.47 6.48
C LEU A 77 -6.95 1.45 7.63
N TYR A 78 -8.20 1.62 8.01
CA TYR A 78 -8.52 2.29 9.27
C TYR A 78 -8.03 1.46 10.47
N PRO A 79 -7.72 2.10 11.62
CA PRO A 79 -7.14 1.40 12.78
C PRO A 79 -7.93 0.17 13.25
N GLU A 80 -9.26 0.19 13.20
CA GLU A 80 -10.16 -0.93 13.55
C GLU A 80 -10.11 -2.11 12.54
N HIS A 81 -9.48 -1.89 11.39
CA HIS A 81 -9.33 -2.86 10.32
C HIS A 81 -7.89 -3.34 10.16
N ALA A 82 -6.92 -2.70 10.83
CA ALA A 82 -5.54 -3.13 10.86
C ALA A 82 -5.41 -4.62 11.24
N LEU A 83 -4.47 -5.29 10.58
CA LEU A 83 -4.16 -6.70 10.80
C LEU A 83 -3.21 -6.80 11.99
N THR A 84 -3.55 -7.60 13.00
CA THR A 84 -2.72 -7.78 14.20
C THR A 84 -2.43 -9.25 14.46
N CYS A 85 -1.23 -9.55 14.91
CA CYS A 85 -0.86 -10.88 15.38
C CYS A 85 0.15 -10.77 16.54
N THR A 86 0.04 -11.69 17.49
CA THR A 86 0.96 -11.78 18.63
C THR A 86 1.94 -12.91 18.37
N GLU A 87 3.22 -12.57 18.24
CA GLU A 87 4.28 -13.55 18.06
C GLU A 87 4.99 -13.79 19.39
N ASN A 88 5.12 -15.06 19.75
CA ASN A 88 5.97 -15.50 20.85
C ASN A 88 7.41 -15.59 20.37
N ILE A 89 8.14 -14.48 20.43
CA ILE A 89 9.56 -14.52 20.11
C ILE A 89 10.25 -15.22 21.28
N SER A 90 10.83 -16.39 21.01
CA SER A 90 11.70 -17.07 21.96
C SER A 90 13.00 -16.27 22.09
N VAL A 91 12.96 -15.21 22.89
CA VAL A 91 14.16 -14.44 23.22
C VAL A 91 14.97 -15.28 24.21
N ASN A 92 16.17 -15.70 23.77
CA ASN A 92 17.20 -16.45 24.51
C ASN A 92 16.98 -16.58 26.04
N LYS A 93 16.77 -17.81 26.54
CA LYS A 93 16.91 -18.35 27.93
C LYS A 93 16.39 -17.56 29.16
N ASN A 94 16.04 -16.28 29.05
CA ASN A 94 15.74 -15.37 30.15
C ASN A 94 14.31 -14.79 30.11
N GLY A 95 13.46 -15.23 29.18
CA GLY A 95 12.03 -14.92 29.15
C GLY A 95 11.51 -14.72 27.72
N ALA A 96 10.42 -15.40 27.38
CA ALA A 96 9.68 -15.12 26.17
C ALA A 96 9.01 -13.74 26.30
N GLY A 97 9.25 -12.86 25.32
CA GLY A 97 8.54 -11.59 25.20
C GLY A 97 7.49 -11.71 24.10
N GLU A 98 6.25 -11.32 24.40
CA GLU A 98 5.21 -11.19 23.38
C GLU A 98 5.46 -9.93 22.56
N THR A 99 5.51 -10.08 21.23
CA THR A 99 5.58 -8.95 20.30
C THR A 99 4.31 -8.91 19.47
N VAL A 100 3.57 -7.80 19.54
CA VAL A 100 2.42 -7.56 18.67
C VAL A 100 2.92 -6.93 17.37
N ARG A 101 2.58 -7.54 16.23
CA ARG A 101 2.83 -7.01 14.89
C ARG A 101 1.52 -6.47 14.33
N THR A 102 1.56 -5.25 13.80
CA THR A 102 0.43 -4.59 13.16
C THR A 102 0.81 -4.24 11.72
N ILE A 103 -0.06 -4.57 10.76
CA ILE A 103 0.00 -4.09 9.38
C ILE A 103 -1.33 -3.44 9.04
N ASP A 104 -1.27 -2.24 8.50
CA ASP A 104 -2.42 -1.49 8.03
C ASP A 104 -2.28 -1.05 6.57
N VAL A 105 -1.23 -1.45 5.86
CA VAL A 105 -1.06 -1.18 4.43
C VAL A 105 -1.23 -2.46 3.60
N ILE A 106 -2.14 -2.43 2.63
CA ILE A 106 -2.43 -3.54 1.72
C ILE A 106 -2.05 -3.14 0.30
N GLU A 107 -1.16 -3.91 -0.32
CA GLU A 107 -0.90 -3.86 -1.76
C GLU A 107 -1.86 -4.83 -2.47
N LEU A 108 -2.59 -4.34 -3.47
CA LEU A 108 -3.50 -5.10 -4.30
C LEU A 108 -3.09 -4.94 -5.77
N PRO A 109 -2.34 -5.90 -6.33
CA PRO A 109 -2.02 -5.91 -7.75
C PRO A 109 -3.12 -6.59 -8.56
N SER A 110 -3.49 -6.00 -9.70
CA SER A 110 -4.29 -6.67 -10.72
C SER A 110 -3.53 -7.85 -11.37
N PRO A 111 -4.22 -8.78 -12.04
CA PRO A 111 -3.56 -9.89 -12.73
C PRO A 111 -2.57 -9.39 -13.78
N LYS A 112 -1.45 -10.09 -13.94
CA LYS A 112 -0.45 -9.73 -14.96
C LYS A 112 -0.73 -10.53 -16.24
N ALA A 113 -0.84 -9.84 -17.37
CA ALA A 113 -0.94 -10.50 -18.67
C ALA A 113 0.24 -11.46 -18.89
N GLY A 114 -0.06 -12.69 -19.33
CA GLY A 114 0.95 -13.73 -19.57
C GLY A 114 1.57 -14.36 -18.32
N ARG A 115 1.13 -13.99 -17.11
CA ARG A 115 1.59 -14.63 -15.87
C ARG A 115 0.46 -14.79 -14.87
N ALA A 116 -0.02 -16.03 -14.74
CA ALA A 116 -1.03 -16.39 -13.75
C ALA A 116 -0.42 -16.39 -12.34
N TYR A 117 -1.21 -15.90 -11.39
CA TYR A 117 -0.95 -16.01 -9.96
C TYR A 117 -2.23 -16.51 -9.29
N PRO A 118 -2.15 -17.43 -8.32
CA PRO A 118 -3.29 -17.74 -7.48
C PRO A 118 -3.70 -16.49 -6.71
N ALA A 119 -5.00 -16.35 -6.44
CA ALA A 119 -5.47 -15.32 -5.53
C ALA A 119 -5.08 -15.69 -4.09
N GLY A 120 -4.76 -14.69 -3.27
CA GLY A 120 -4.35 -14.90 -1.88
C GLY A 120 -3.17 -14.06 -1.46
N VAL A 121 -2.78 -14.20 -0.19
CA VAL A 121 -1.58 -13.56 0.36
C VAL A 121 -0.33 -14.14 -0.31
N GLU A 122 0.53 -13.27 -0.87
CA GLU A 122 1.71 -13.72 -1.65
C GLU A 122 3.04 -13.30 -1.06
N HIS A 123 3.14 -12.07 -0.54
CA HIS A 123 4.37 -11.57 0.04
C HIS A 123 4.09 -10.48 1.08
N VAL A 124 5.08 -10.25 1.93
CA VAL A 124 5.19 -9.06 2.77
C VAL A 124 6.46 -8.30 2.43
N GLU A 125 6.45 -7.01 2.74
CA GLU A 125 7.64 -6.18 2.68
C GLU A 125 7.99 -5.61 4.07
N ILE A 126 9.27 -5.57 4.40
CA ILE A 126 9.81 -5.21 5.71
C ILE A 126 10.76 -4.02 5.55
N VAL A 127 10.60 -3.03 6.43
CA VAL A 127 11.47 -1.85 6.44
C VAL A 127 12.78 -2.16 7.17
N LEU A 128 13.89 -1.87 6.47
CA LEU A 128 15.23 -1.78 7.01
C LEU A 128 15.68 -0.32 6.90
N PRO A 129 15.48 0.52 7.93
CA PRO A 129 15.76 1.94 7.82
C PRO A 129 17.20 2.19 7.38
N LYS A 130 17.39 3.02 6.34
CA LYS A 130 18.73 3.32 5.79
C LYS A 130 19.70 3.88 6.83
N SER A 131 19.18 4.53 7.87
CA SER A 131 19.96 5.05 9.00
C SER A 131 20.59 3.94 9.86
N GLU A 132 20.07 2.72 9.78
CA GLU A 132 20.57 1.56 10.52
C GLU A 132 21.48 0.68 9.64
N MET A 133 21.04 0.37 8.41
CA MET A 133 21.76 -0.52 7.50
C MET A 133 21.24 -0.36 6.07
N THR A 134 22.15 -0.34 5.09
CA THR A 134 21.78 -0.41 3.66
C THR A 134 21.39 -1.82 3.22
N LEU A 135 20.64 -1.96 2.13
CA LEU A 135 20.29 -3.29 1.60
C LEU A 135 21.53 -4.12 1.22
N GLU A 136 22.59 -3.50 0.72
CA GLU A 136 23.85 -4.16 0.38
C GLU A 136 24.56 -4.70 1.63
N GLU A 137 24.67 -3.89 2.69
CA GLU A 137 25.27 -4.32 3.96
C GLU A 137 24.45 -5.45 4.60
N PHE A 138 23.12 -5.36 4.53
CA PHE A 138 22.23 -6.40 5.01
C PHE A 138 22.44 -7.71 4.24
N ALA A 139 22.49 -7.66 2.92
CA ALA A 139 22.76 -8.84 2.09
C ALA A 139 24.15 -9.44 2.36
N ALA A 140 25.18 -8.60 2.56
CA ALA A 140 26.53 -9.04 2.87
C ALA A 140 26.62 -9.73 4.24
N LYS A 141 25.87 -9.23 5.24
CA LYS A 141 25.75 -9.87 6.56
C LYS A 141 25.07 -11.24 6.50
N HIS A 142 24.19 -11.43 5.52
CA HIS A 142 23.45 -12.67 5.27
C HIS A 142 23.90 -13.32 3.95
N SER A 143 25.22 -13.50 3.79
CA SER A 143 25.84 -13.97 2.55
C SER A 143 25.48 -15.40 2.13
N SER A 144 24.94 -16.21 3.04
CA SER A 144 24.42 -17.55 2.76
C SER A 144 23.01 -17.55 2.15
N VAL A 145 22.36 -16.39 2.07
CA VAL A 145 21.02 -16.25 1.50
C VAL A 145 21.11 -15.95 0.00
N GLU A 146 20.34 -16.68 -0.80
CA GLU A 146 20.19 -16.42 -2.23
C GLU A 146 19.27 -15.21 -2.46
N TRP A 147 19.87 -14.04 -2.63
CA TRP A 147 19.16 -12.79 -2.84
C TRP A 147 18.78 -12.54 -4.29
N ASN A 148 17.58 -12.00 -4.51
CA ASN A 148 17.14 -11.43 -5.77
C ASN A 148 17.37 -9.92 -5.78
N TRP A 149 18.33 -9.50 -6.62
CA TRP A 149 18.80 -8.12 -6.75
C TRP A 149 18.07 -7.30 -7.83
N SER A 150 17.03 -7.85 -8.47
CA SER A 150 16.36 -7.16 -9.58
C SER A 150 15.73 -5.82 -9.18
N GLY A 151 15.30 -5.69 -7.91
CA GLY A 151 14.73 -4.47 -7.34
C GLY A 151 15.74 -3.39 -6.96
N ILE A 152 17.03 -3.72 -6.88
CA ILE A 152 18.06 -2.85 -6.31
C ILE A 152 18.34 -1.60 -7.17
N LYS A 153 18.09 -1.70 -8.48
CA LYS A 153 18.35 -0.65 -9.46
C LYS A 153 17.23 0.37 -9.56
N LYS A 154 16.11 0.15 -8.89
CA LYS A 154 15.02 1.13 -8.88
C LYS A 154 15.54 2.41 -8.22
N THR A 155 15.34 3.54 -8.87
CA THR A 155 15.65 4.85 -8.29
C THR A 155 14.74 5.19 -7.11
N ILE A 156 13.60 4.51 -7.04
CA ILE A 156 12.49 4.77 -6.15
C ILE A 156 12.06 3.45 -5.51
N ASN A 157 11.96 3.43 -4.17
CA ASN A 157 11.58 2.26 -3.37
C ASN A 157 12.29 0.97 -3.83
N ARG A 158 13.62 1.03 -3.89
CA ARG A 158 14.46 -0.14 -4.20
C ARG A 158 14.27 -1.22 -3.16
N ASP A 159 14.28 -2.46 -3.63
CA ASP A 159 14.04 -3.63 -2.80
C ASP A 159 15.08 -4.72 -3.01
N LEU A 160 15.31 -5.46 -1.94
CA LEU A 160 16.04 -6.73 -1.92
C LEU A 160 15.05 -7.84 -1.60
N ARG A 161 15.00 -8.88 -2.43
CA ARG A 161 13.99 -9.95 -2.30
C ARG A 161 14.65 -11.29 -1.96
N VAL A 162 13.98 -12.07 -1.11
CA VAL A 162 14.25 -13.50 -0.92
C VAL A 162 12.97 -14.28 -1.22
N ASP A 163 13.13 -15.41 -1.91
CA ASP A 163 12.04 -16.31 -2.28
C ASP A 163 12.07 -17.57 -1.42
N PHE A 164 10.92 -17.94 -0.87
CA PHE A 164 10.74 -19.17 -0.11
C PHE A 164 9.86 -20.13 -0.90
N ARG A 165 10.45 -21.26 -1.31
CA ARG A 165 9.79 -22.31 -2.09
C ARG A 165 9.88 -23.64 -1.37
N ASP A 166 9.49 -23.67 -0.10
CA ASP A 166 9.48 -24.91 0.66
C ASP A 166 8.20 -25.69 0.28
N GLY A 167 8.35 -26.90 -0.27
CA GLY A 167 7.24 -27.82 -0.58
C GLY A 167 7.10 -28.29 -2.04
N GLY A 168 7.92 -27.79 -2.97
CA GLY A 168 7.75 -28.10 -4.39
C GLY A 168 6.71 -27.21 -5.08
N VAL A 169 6.44 -27.46 -6.36
CA VAL A 169 5.64 -26.57 -7.24
C VAL A 169 4.18 -26.44 -6.79
N GLU A 170 3.69 -27.37 -5.96
CA GLU A 170 2.29 -27.46 -5.53
C GLU A 170 1.96 -26.57 -4.31
N ASP A 171 2.94 -26.27 -3.45
CA ASP A 171 2.70 -25.58 -2.17
C ASP A 171 2.72 -24.04 -2.24
N GLY A 172 2.88 -23.45 -3.44
CA GLY A 172 2.80 -22.01 -3.64
C GLY A 172 3.80 -21.24 -2.77
N GLY A 173 5.03 -21.05 -3.27
CA GLY A 173 6.04 -20.26 -2.57
C GLY A 173 5.60 -18.82 -2.28
N PHE A 174 6.24 -18.18 -1.30
CA PHE A 174 6.02 -16.78 -0.94
C PHE A 174 7.34 -15.99 -1.04
N ALA A 175 7.24 -14.67 -1.09
CA ALA A 175 8.40 -13.80 -1.07
C ALA A 175 8.42 -12.90 0.16
N VAL A 176 9.62 -12.49 0.55
CA VAL A 176 9.83 -11.37 1.48
C VAL A 176 10.69 -10.36 0.77
N LYS A 177 10.28 -9.09 0.79
CA LYS A 177 11.11 -7.99 0.30
C LYS A 177 11.54 -7.08 1.43
N PHE A 178 12.71 -6.49 1.28
CA PHE A 178 13.27 -5.52 2.20
C PHE A 178 13.50 -4.22 1.46
N HIS A 179 13.06 -3.12 2.05
CA HIS A 179 13.14 -1.78 1.47
C HIS A 179 13.53 -0.79 2.57
N GLU A 180 14.10 0.35 2.17
CA GLU A 180 14.78 1.25 3.10
C GLU A 180 13.87 2.30 3.77
N GLN A 181 12.61 2.36 3.34
CA GLN A 181 11.59 3.33 3.73
C GLN A 181 10.21 2.69 3.64
N THR A 182 9.25 3.19 4.41
CA THR A 182 7.85 2.74 4.31
C THR A 182 7.23 3.14 2.98
N LEU A 183 6.18 2.44 2.56
CA LEU A 183 5.43 2.81 1.36
C LEU A 183 4.74 4.17 1.54
N GLU A 184 4.31 4.51 2.75
CA GLU A 184 3.71 5.81 3.06
C GLU A 184 4.72 6.97 2.93
N GLU A 185 5.91 6.85 3.51
CA GLU A 185 6.99 7.84 3.34
C GLU A 185 7.33 8.01 1.86
N HIS A 186 7.41 6.89 1.13
CA HIS A 186 7.63 6.91 -0.30
C HIS A 186 6.55 7.71 -1.05
N LEU A 187 5.27 7.47 -0.76
CA LEU A 187 4.17 8.14 -1.45
C LEU A 187 4.09 9.62 -1.13
N VAL A 188 4.38 10.02 0.10
CA VAL A 188 4.52 11.43 0.50
C VAL A 188 5.56 12.11 -0.39
N ASP A 189 6.78 11.58 -0.47
CA ASP A 189 7.88 12.20 -1.23
C ASP A 189 7.58 12.37 -2.73
N HIS A 190 6.70 11.54 -3.30
CA HIS A 190 6.40 11.53 -4.74
C HIS A 190 5.09 12.24 -5.10
N GLN A 191 4.14 12.33 -4.17
CA GLN A 191 2.88 13.06 -4.38
C GLN A 191 3.09 14.58 -4.29
N PHE A 192 4.09 15.05 -3.54
CA PHE A 192 4.51 16.46 -3.55
C PHE A 192 5.33 16.87 -4.79
N GLY A 193 5.55 15.97 -5.74
CA GLY A 193 6.22 16.24 -7.03
C GLY A 193 5.27 16.46 -8.23
N VAL A 194 3.96 16.28 -8.06
CA VAL A 194 2.97 16.43 -9.15
C VAL A 194 1.84 17.36 -8.69
N PRO A 195 1.71 18.59 -9.22
CA PRO A 195 0.59 19.44 -8.86
C PRO A 195 -0.71 18.78 -9.34
N CYS A 196 -1.61 18.50 -8.42
CA CYS A 196 -2.98 18.10 -8.74
C CYS A 196 -3.66 19.28 -9.46
N THR A 197 -3.96 19.13 -10.74
CA THR A 197 -4.63 20.18 -11.55
C THR A 197 -6.15 20.06 -11.53
N ASP A 198 -6.73 19.07 -10.85
CA ASP A 198 -8.17 18.87 -10.82
C ASP A 198 -8.81 19.53 -9.58
N SER A 199 -9.66 20.50 -9.85
CA SER A 199 -10.42 21.31 -8.88
C SER A 199 -11.53 20.54 -8.13
N LEU A 200 -11.51 19.20 -8.18
CA LEU A 200 -12.55 18.33 -7.61
C LEU A 200 -12.04 17.35 -6.55
N CYS A 201 -10.78 17.41 -6.11
CA CYS A 201 -10.33 16.63 -4.95
C CYS A 201 -10.81 17.27 -3.63
N PRO A 202 -11.82 16.71 -2.93
CA PRO A 202 -12.23 17.23 -1.64
C PRO A 202 -11.42 16.50 -0.56
N GLY A 203 -10.46 17.22 0.03
CA GLY A 203 -9.89 16.84 1.33
C GLY A 203 -8.60 16.02 1.29
N TYR A 204 -7.47 16.71 1.09
CA TYR A 204 -6.25 16.34 1.79
C TYR A 204 -6.07 17.31 2.95
N TRP A 205 -6.26 16.81 4.17
CA TRP A 205 -5.84 17.52 5.37
C TRP A 205 -4.31 17.54 5.39
N LEU A 206 -3.74 18.75 5.35
CA LEU A 206 -2.35 19.02 5.66
C LEU A 206 -2.05 18.57 7.10
N PHE A 207 -1.62 17.33 7.30
CA PHE A 207 -0.78 17.00 8.46
C PHE A 207 0.67 17.29 8.08
N GLY A 208 0.99 18.59 8.09
CA GLY A 208 2.38 19.03 8.12
C GLY A 208 3.00 18.52 9.43
N SER A 209 3.94 17.59 9.29
CA SER A 209 4.85 17.21 10.38
C SER A 209 5.73 18.40 10.72
N LEU A 210 5.24 19.27 11.61
CA LEU A 210 6.11 20.19 12.33
C LEU A 210 6.90 19.36 13.35
N ARG A 211 8.12 18.95 12.99
CA ARG A 211 9.12 18.45 13.95
C ARG A 211 9.40 19.56 14.95
N ILE A 212 8.67 19.58 16.06
CA ILE A 212 9.10 20.31 17.25
C ILE A 212 10.24 19.49 17.84
N LEU A 213 11.48 19.95 17.60
CA LEU A 213 12.64 19.55 18.37
C LEU A 213 12.34 19.88 19.84
N ARG A 214 12.06 18.86 20.65
CA ARG A 214 12.02 19.00 22.11
C ARG A 214 13.44 19.21 22.61
N SER A 215 13.82 20.43 22.98
CA SER A 215 14.80 20.60 24.05
C SER A 215 14.08 20.54 25.39
N PRO A 216 14.68 19.95 26.44
CA PRO A 216 14.14 20.02 27.78
C PRO A 216 14.40 21.41 28.36
N ASP A 217 13.48 21.88 29.19
CA ASP A 217 13.54 23.10 30.00
C ASP A 217 12.99 24.39 29.33
N MET A 218 11.75 24.74 29.70
CA MET A 218 11.46 25.99 30.42
C MET A 218 9.95 26.10 30.65
N SER A 219 9.59 26.17 31.93
CA SER A 219 8.28 26.53 32.45
C SER A 219 7.85 27.94 32.02
N ALA A 220 6.52 28.12 31.90
CA ALA A 220 5.77 29.37 31.83
C ALA A 220 5.65 30.04 30.44
N GLN A 221 4.45 29.94 29.86
CA GLN A 221 3.54 31.05 29.52
C GLN A 221 2.54 30.60 28.44
N TYR A 222 1.34 30.19 28.86
CA TYR A 222 0.17 30.05 27.98
C TYR A 222 -0.72 31.27 28.18
N SER A 223 -0.75 32.18 27.21
CA SER A 223 -1.90 33.04 26.90
C SER A 223 -1.66 33.80 25.60
N ALA A 224 -2.71 33.87 24.78
CA ALA A 224 -2.87 34.70 23.58
C ALA A 224 -2.17 34.25 22.28
N ALA A 225 -2.92 33.49 21.47
CA ALA A 225 -2.98 33.66 20.00
C ALA A 225 -4.14 32.82 19.43
N LEU A 226 -5.38 33.26 19.66
CA LEU A 226 -6.58 32.71 19.04
C LEU A 226 -7.36 33.89 18.47
N LEU A 227 -6.83 34.49 17.40
CA LEU A 227 -7.54 35.48 16.58
C LEU A 227 -6.88 35.51 15.19
N LEU A 228 -7.71 35.56 14.15
CA LEU A 228 -7.41 35.68 12.72
C LEU A 228 -7.34 34.37 11.92
N ILE A 229 -8.49 33.74 11.65
CA ILE A 229 -8.88 33.38 10.27
C ILE A 229 -10.40 33.52 10.15
N GLY A 230 -10.85 34.36 9.22
CA GLY A 230 -12.24 34.79 9.06
C GLY A 230 -13.16 33.71 8.49
N VAL A 231 -14.38 33.68 9.02
CA VAL A 231 -15.52 32.91 8.52
C VAL A 231 -16.20 33.71 7.41
N PRO A 232 -16.42 33.18 6.19
CA PRO A 232 -17.34 33.80 5.25
C PRO A 232 -18.78 33.54 5.69
N ARG A 233 -19.53 34.63 5.90
CA ARG A 233 -20.97 34.64 6.18
C ARG A 233 -21.77 33.98 5.06
N GLN A 234 -22.79 33.23 5.47
CA GLN A 234 -23.90 32.79 4.63
C GLN A 234 -24.62 33.99 3.98
N VAL A 235 -24.92 33.88 2.68
CA VAL A 235 -25.82 34.80 1.96
C VAL A 235 -27.16 34.08 1.74
N PRO A 236 -28.33 34.71 2.01
CA PRO A 236 -29.61 34.02 1.93
C PRO A 236 -30.12 33.86 0.49
N LEU A 237 -30.83 32.75 0.29
CA LEU A 237 -31.60 32.38 -0.89
C LEU A 237 -32.58 33.49 -1.32
N LYS A 238 -32.59 33.82 -2.62
CA LYS A 238 -33.73 34.45 -3.29
C LYS A 238 -34.25 33.55 -4.39
N ASN A 239 -35.52 33.18 -4.23
CA ASN A 239 -36.36 32.52 -5.21
C ASN A 239 -36.34 33.26 -6.55
N ASN A 240 -36.22 32.52 -7.64
CA ASN A 240 -36.78 32.98 -8.91
C ASN A 240 -37.42 31.81 -9.65
N THR A 241 -38.75 31.82 -9.64
CA THR A 241 -39.63 31.01 -10.46
C THR A 241 -39.51 31.48 -11.92
N ARG A 242 -39.14 30.58 -12.83
CA ARG A 242 -39.58 30.66 -14.23
C ARG A 242 -39.59 29.28 -14.89
N SER A 243 -40.70 29.05 -15.56
CA SER A 243 -41.22 27.83 -16.14
C SER A 243 -40.74 27.61 -17.58
N GLY A 244 -40.23 26.38 -17.85
CA GLY A 244 -40.35 25.59 -19.09
C GLY A 244 -39.65 26.07 -20.39
N PRO A 245 -39.63 25.25 -21.46
CA PRO A 245 -40.10 23.86 -21.58
C PRO A 245 -39.05 22.85 -22.13
N TRP A 246 -39.43 21.59 -21.96
CA TRP A 246 -39.01 20.34 -22.60
C TRP A 246 -38.45 20.44 -24.04
N TYR A 247 -37.34 19.72 -24.29
CA TYR A 247 -37.06 19.08 -25.57
C TYR A 247 -36.54 17.66 -25.33
N THR A 248 -37.32 16.69 -25.80
CA THR A 248 -36.95 15.28 -25.98
C THR A 248 -36.55 15.02 -27.43
N THR A 249 -35.47 14.25 -27.58
CA THR A 249 -35.09 13.31 -28.67
C THR A 249 -34.84 13.81 -30.09
N ALA A 250 -33.65 13.51 -30.63
CA ALA A 250 -33.46 12.66 -31.83
C ALA A 250 -31.95 12.34 -32.07
N PRO A 251 -31.62 11.22 -32.74
CA PRO A 251 -30.28 10.60 -32.74
C PRO A 251 -29.31 11.15 -33.79
N GLN A 252 -28.01 10.97 -33.52
CA GLN A 252 -26.89 11.28 -34.42
C GLN A 252 -26.91 10.39 -35.69
N PRO A 253 -26.53 10.90 -36.86
CA PRO A 253 -26.41 10.11 -38.08
C PRO A 253 -25.17 9.19 -38.05
N PRO A 254 -25.20 8.04 -38.74
CA PRO A 254 -24.08 7.11 -38.79
C PRO A 254 -22.91 7.67 -39.63
N LEU A 255 -21.69 7.43 -39.16
CA LEU A 255 -20.45 7.70 -39.89
C LEU A 255 -20.31 6.76 -41.10
N PRO A 256 -19.74 7.22 -42.23
CA PRO A 256 -19.55 6.39 -43.41
C PRO A 256 -18.51 5.27 -43.16
N GLY A 257 -18.87 4.06 -43.58
CA GLY A 257 -18.08 2.84 -43.41
C GLY A 257 -16.79 2.83 -44.20
N PHE A 258 -15.71 2.39 -43.54
CA PHE A 258 -14.47 2.01 -44.20
C PHE A 258 -14.61 0.58 -44.74
N GLY A 259 -14.70 0.47 -46.06
CA GLY A 259 -14.63 -0.81 -46.77
C GLY A 259 -13.22 -1.37 -46.70
N TRP A 260 -13.09 -2.56 -46.11
CA TRP A 260 -11.93 -3.43 -46.27
C TRP A 260 -12.09 -4.22 -47.58
N ALA A 261 -11.18 -4.02 -48.52
CA ALA A 261 -11.00 -4.90 -49.68
C ALA A 261 -9.81 -5.84 -49.40
N PRO A 262 -9.95 -7.17 -49.54
CA PRO A 262 -8.81 -8.08 -49.51
C PRO A 262 -8.04 -8.04 -50.85
N PRO A 263 -6.71 -8.21 -50.85
CA PRO A 263 -5.95 -8.32 -52.09
C PRO A 263 -6.28 -9.63 -52.82
N SER A 264 -6.42 -9.53 -54.13
CA SER A 264 -6.44 -10.65 -55.07
C SER A 264 -5.01 -11.11 -55.36
N ASN A 265 -4.90 -12.40 -55.70
CA ASN A 265 -3.71 -13.20 -56.01
C ASN A 265 -2.54 -12.48 -56.70
#